data_AF-A0A3M1ZE15-F1
#
_entry.id   AF-A0A3M1ZE15-F1
#
_cell.length_a   1.000
_cell.length_b   1.000
_cell.length_c   1.000
_cell.angle_alpha   90.00
_cell.angle_beta   90.00
_cell.angle_gamma   90.00
#
_symmetry.space_group_name_H-M   'P 1'
#
loop_
_entity.id
_entity.type
_entity.pdbx_description
1 polymer ?
#
loop_
_entity_poly.entity_id
_entity_poly.type
_entity_poly.pdbx_seq_one_letter_code
_entity_poly.pdbx_strand_id
1 'polypeptide(L)'
;MKTSILAGLLLLSTPFFAQTQLSGIINTYAAVVETDTCEGRLMLADSAAFMPGESVLIFQMKGASINTSNNASYGEISDLGGAGWYEKATLAGVSGKVLWVENKLLHAYDPAQGVQVVSFPEFADAEVADTLRPKAWDGKTGGILAFRVTGQLTLHAPIIGDGGGFRGGDRHVVQSNCSFLTFADNYAYPFDNWRGAPKGEGVAQIIPGMEAG
;
A
#
# COMPACT_ATOMS: atom_id res chain seq x y z
N MET A 1 8.26 -71.68 -33.40
CA MET A 1 7.60 -70.35 -33.37
C MET A 1 7.37 -69.96 -31.92
N LYS A 2 8.12 -68.99 -31.39
CA LYS A 2 7.90 -68.40 -30.05
C LYS A 2 7.59 -66.93 -30.27
N THR A 3 6.32 -66.56 -30.14
CA THR A 3 5.84 -65.18 -30.25
C THR A 3 5.95 -64.51 -28.88
N SER A 4 6.97 -63.68 -28.69
CA SER A 4 7.09 -62.81 -27.53
C SER A 4 6.28 -61.54 -27.76
N ILE A 5 5.23 -61.34 -26.96
CA ILE A 5 4.42 -60.12 -26.93
C ILE A 5 5.14 -59.12 -26.03
N LEU A 6 5.63 -58.04 -26.62
CA LEU A 6 6.23 -56.91 -25.93
C LEU A 6 5.11 -55.94 -25.53
N ALA A 7 4.73 -55.93 -24.25
CA ALA A 7 3.76 -54.98 -23.72
C ALA A 7 4.45 -53.62 -23.46
N GLY A 8 4.18 -52.63 -24.31
CA GLY A 8 4.65 -51.26 -24.14
C GLY A 8 3.87 -50.54 -23.04
N LEU A 9 4.55 -50.16 -21.96
CA LEU A 9 4.00 -49.36 -20.86
C LEU A 9 3.90 -47.90 -21.31
N LEU A 10 2.69 -47.44 -21.64
CA LEU A 10 2.40 -46.04 -21.95
C LEU A 10 2.36 -45.23 -20.64
N LEU A 11 3.41 -44.47 -20.35
CA LEU A 11 3.43 -43.51 -19.24
C LEU A 11 2.60 -42.29 -19.62
N LEU A 12 1.35 -42.23 -19.15
CA LEU A 12 0.52 -41.01 -19.19
C LEU A 12 1.14 -39.99 -18.22
N SER A 13 1.78 -38.93 -18.74
CA SER A 13 2.21 -37.79 -17.95
C SER A 13 0.98 -36.95 -17.58
N THR A 14 0.43 -37.15 -16.38
CA THR A 14 -0.59 -36.23 -15.85
C THR A 14 0.10 -34.90 -15.50
N PRO A 15 -0.41 -33.75 -15.96
CA PRO A 15 0.10 -32.47 -15.50
C PRO A 15 -0.23 -32.32 -14.02
N PHE A 16 0.78 -32.36 -13.17
CA PHE A 16 0.68 -31.98 -11.77
C PHE A 16 0.55 -30.44 -11.74
N PHE A 17 -0.64 -29.94 -11.43
CA PHE A 17 -0.80 -28.51 -11.14
C PHE A 17 -0.18 -28.25 -9.77
N ALA A 18 1.03 -27.69 -9.76
CA ALA A 18 1.64 -27.19 -8.53
C ALA A 18 0.92 -25.88 -8.15
N GLN A 19 0.31 -25.85 -6.97
CA GLN A 19 -0.32 -24.65 -6.41
C GLN A 19 0.74 -23.57 -6.15
N THR A 20 0.43 -22.31 -6.45
CA THR A 20 1.39 -21.20 -6.26
C THR A 20 1.60 -20.94 -4.77
N GLN A 21 2.83 -21.08 -4.30
CA GLN A 21 3.17 -20.86 -2.89
C GLN A 21 3.44 -19.36 -2.63
N LEU A 22 2.62 -18.75 -1.78
CA LEU A 22 2.71 -17.36 -1.35
C LEU A 22 3.36 -17.27 0.02
N SER A 23 4.27 -16.31 0.18
CA SER A 23 4.92 -15.99 1.46
C SER A 23 5.52 -14.59 1.41
N GLY A 24 5.73 -13.97 2.59
CA GLY A 24 6.43 -12.69 2.69
C GLY A 24 5.69 -11.55 2.01
N ILE A 25 6.40 -10.73 1.23
CA ILE A 25 5.85 -9.60 0.48
C ILE A 25 5.79 -10.00 -0.99
N ILE A 26 4.57 -10.04 -1.56
CA ILE A 26 4.34 -10.44 -2.96
C ILE A 26 4.11 -9.26 -3.90
N ASN A 27 3.80 -8.09 -3.36
CA ASN A 27 3.54 -6.90 -4.16
C ASN A 27 4.81 -6.10 -4.44
N THR A 28 4.86 -5.52 -5.63
CA THR A 28 5.80 -4.45 -6.00
C THR A 28 5.09 -3.12 -5.82
N TYR A 29 5.82 -2.09 -5.38
CA TYR A 29 5.26 -0.76 -5.09
C TYR A 29 6.09 0.31 -5.77
N ALA A 30 5.44 1.36 -6.27
CA ALA A 30 6.10 2.56 -6.76
C ALA A 30 5.31 3.82 -6.41
N ALA A 31 6.00 4.84 -5.91
CA ALA A 31 5.40 6.14 -5.66
C ALA A 31 5.13 6.86 -6.98
N VAL A 32 3.97 7.47 -7.10
CA VAL A 32 3.59 8.30 -8.26
C VAL A 32 3.93 9.76 -7.94
N VAL A 33 4.51 10.46 -8.92
CA VAL A 33 4.88 11.88 -8.80
C VAL A 33 4.10 12.78 -9.75
N GLU A 34 3.46 12.21 -10.78
CA GLU A 34 2.60 12.93 -11.72
C GLU A 34 1.51 11.99 -12.26
N THR A 35 0.33 12.53 -12.51
CA THR A 35 -0.82 11.81 -13.07
C THR A 35 -1.45 12.64 -14.18
N ASP A 36 -1.81 11.99 -15.29
CA ASP A 36 -2.64 12.57 -16.36
C ASP A 36 -3.85 11.67 -16.59
N THR A 37 -5.03 12.12 -16.15
CA THR A 37 -6.27 11.34 -16.28
C THR A 37 -6.82 11.31 -17.70
N CYS A 38 -6.47 12.29 -18.54
CA CYS A 38 -6.89 12.35 -19.93
C CYS A 38 -6.18 11.28 -20.77
N GLU A 39 -4.87 11.13 -20.55
CA GLU A 39 -4.02 10.16 -21.23
C GLU A 39 -3.92 8.81 -20.50
N GLY A 40 -4.41 8.73 -19.25
CA GLY A 40 -4.19 7.56 -18.41
C GLY A 40 -2.71 7.34 -18.09
N ARG A 41 -1.94 8.41 -17.94
CA ARG A 41 -0.48 8.38 -17.74
C ARG A 41 -0.14 8.56 -16.26
N LEU A 42 0.81 7.78 -15.76
CA LEU A 42 1.40 7.93 -14.43
C LEU A 42 2.92 8.04 -14.56
N MET A 43 3.52 9.02 -13.88
CA MET A 43 4.97 9.10 -13.73
C MET A 43 5.35 8.60 -12.34
N LEU A 44 6.28 7.65 -12.30
CA LEU A 44 6.81 7.10 -11.05
C LEU A 44 8.02 7.91 -10.56
N ALA A 45 8.25 7.90 -9.25
CA ALA A 45 9.46 8.49 -8.65
C ALA A 45 10.73 7.78 -9.14
N ASP A 46 10.68 6.44 -9.24
CA ASP A 46 11.78 5.57 -9.65
C ASP A 46 11.30 4.47 -10.59
N SER A 47 12.22 3.91 -11.39
CA SER A 47 11.88 2.78 -12.26
C SER A 47 11.52 1.57 -11.41
N ALA A 48 10.33 1.04 -11.61
CA ALA A 48 9.86 -0.18 -10.97
C ALA A 48 9.66 -1.28 -12.03
N ALA A 49 9.77 -2.53 -11.59
CA ALA A 49 9.67 -3.71 -12.47
C ALA A 49 8.21 -4.04 -12.82
N PHE A 50 7.50 -3.09 -13.44
CA PHE A 50 6.18 -3.32 -14.02
C PHE A 50 6.29 -3.70 -15.50
N MET A 51 5.33 -4.47 -16.00
CA MET A 51 5.28 -4.87 -17.41
C MET A 51 3.95 -4.48 -18.08
N PRO A 52 3.94 -4.22 -19.40
CA PRO A 52 2.68 -4.11 -20.15
C PRO A 52 1.82 -5.37 -19.98
N GLY A 53 0.51 -5.19 -19.85
CA GLY A 53 -0.49 -6.24 -19.59
C GLY A 53 -0.64 -6.60 -18.12
N GLU A 54 0.21 -6.09 -17.23
CA GLU A 54 0.11 -6.36 -15.78
C GLU A 54 -1.08 -5.64 -15.16
N SER A 55 -1.77 -6.31 -14.23
CA SER A 55 -2.79 -5.69 -13.37
C SER A 55 -2.14 -4.98 -12.19
N VAL A 56 -2.57 -3.76 -11.91
CA VAL A 56 -2.08 -2.94 -10.80
C VAL A 56 -3.24 -2.31 -10.04
N LEU A 57 -2.97 -1.92 -8.79
CA LEU A 57 -3.81 -1.08 -7.97
C LEU A 57 -3.16 0.30 -7.86
N ILE A 58 -3.87 1.34 -8.26
CA ILE A 58 -3.48 2.74 -8.02
C ILE A 58 -4.21 3.16 -6.76
N PHE A 59 -3.50 3.71 -5.77
CA PHE A 59 -4.06 4.00 -4.45
C PHE A 59 -3.50 5.31 -3.91
N GLN A 60 -4.37 6.18 -3.38
CA GLN A 60 -3.96 7.38 -2.64
C GLN A 60 -4.12 7.21 -1.14
N MET A 61 -3.00 7.29 -0.42
CA MET A 61 -2.97 6.97 1.01
C MET A 61 -3.53 8.11 1.87
N LYS A 62 -3.23 9.37 1.55
CA LYS A 62 -3.58 10.55 2.36
C LYS A 62 -4.38 11.57 1.55
N GLY A 63 -4.65 12.73 2.13
CA GLY A 63 -5.34 13.85 1.49
C GLY A 63 -6.46 14.45 2.33
N ALA A 64 -6.79 13.83 3.47
CA ALA A 64 -7.89 14.29 4.29
C ALA A 64 -7.59 15.68 4.89
N SER A 65 -8.59 16.54 4.83
CA SER A 65 -8.62 17.82 5.55
C SER A 65 -9.23 17.62 6.92
N ILE A 66 -8.64 18.27 7.93
CA ILE A 66 -9.09 18.21 9.32
C ILE A 66 -9.32 19.60 9.88
N ASN A 67 -10.14 19.70 10.92
CA ASN A 67 -10.24 20.91 11.73
C ASN A 67 -8.94 21.09 12.54
N THR A 68 -8.31 22.26 12.37
CA THR A 68 -7.04 22.63 13.01
C THR A 68 -7.20 23.65 14.12
N SER A 69 -8.44 24.05 14.42
CA SER A 69 -8.75 24.93 15.54
C SER A 69 -8.37 24.25 16.84
N ASN A 70 -7.70 24.99 17.73
CA ASN A 70 -7.28 24.47 19.02
C ASN A 70 -8.45 24.36 20.01
N ASN A 71 -9.35 23.41 19.78
CA ASN A 71 -10.52 23.13 20.60
C ASN A 71 -10.94 21.65 20.45
N ALA A 72 -12.05 21.26 21.08
CA ALA A 72 -12.54 19.87 21.09
C ALA A 72 -12.75 19.23 19.72
N SER A 73 -12.90 20.03 18.66
CA SER A 73 -13.06 19.54 17.29
C SER A 73 -11.73 19.35 16.55
N TYR A 74 -10.58 19.61 17.18
CA TYR A 74 -9.29 19.39 16.54
C TYR A 74 -9.15 17.94 16.05
N GLY A 75 -8.74 17.77 14.79
CA GLY A 75 -8.58 16.46 14.17
C GLY A 75 -9.85 15.86 13.56
N GLU A 76 -11.02 16.47 13.74
CA GLU A 76 -12.24 16.06 13.03
C GLU A 76 -12.03 16.18 11.51
N ILE A 77 -12.30 15.11 10.76
CA ILE A 77 -12.18 15.08 9.30
C ILE A 77 -13.34 15.85 8.68
N SER A 78 -13.02 16.88 7.90
CA SER A 78 -14.02 17.65 7.14
C SER A 78 -14.22 17.12 5.72
N ASP A 79 -13.16 16.57 5.13
CA ASP A 79 -13.17 16.01 3.77
C ASP A 79 -12.04 14.98 3.65
N LEU A 80 -12.23 13.90 2.89
CA LEU A 80 -11.19 12.86 2.72
C LEU A 80 -10.13 13.25 1.67
N GLY A 81 -10.39 14.22 0.80
CA GLY A 81 -9.44 14.76 -0.17
C GLY A 81 -8.76 13.71 -1.05
N GLY A 82 -9.47 12.61 -1.32
CA GLY A 82 -8.97 11.47 -2.08
C GLY A 82 -8.23 10.39 -1.29
N ALA A 83 -8.07 10.57 0.03
CA ALA A 83 -7.56 9.51 0.89
C ALA A 83 -8.45 8.26 0.79
N GLY A 84 -7.83 7.12 0.48
CA GLY A 84 -8.54 5.85 0.30
C GLY A 84 -9.15 5.65 -1.08
N TRP A 85 -9.00 6.60 -2.02
CA TRP A 85 -9.33 6.33 -3.42
C TRP A 85 -8.39 5.28 -4.00
N TYR A 86 -8.98 4.35 -4.73
CA TYR A 86 -8.23 3.33 -5.43
C TYR A 86 -8.92 2.85 -6.69
N GLU A 87 -8.12 2.42 -7.65
CA GLU A 87 -8.58 1.83 -8.90
C GLU A 87 -7.70 0.65 -9.28
N LYS A 88 -8.34 -0.45 -9.71
CA LYS A 88 -7.63 -1.52 -10.40
C LYS A 88 -7.52 -1.17 -11.87
N ALA A 89 -6.31 -1.22 -12.42
CA ALA A 89 -6.04 -0.93 -13.82
C ALA A 89 -5.15 -2.01 -14.45
N THR A 90 -5.20 -2.13 -15.77
CA THR A 90 -4.26 -2.90 -16.57
C THR A 90 -3.30 -1.93 -17.24
N LEU A 91 -1.99 -2.22 -17.22
CA LEU A 91 -0.98 -1.39 -17.87
C LEU A 91 -1.00 -1.62 -19.38
N ALA A 92 -1.34 -0.58 -20.15
CA ALA A 92 -1.21 -0.59 -21.61
C ALA A 92 0.25 -0.53 -22.07
N GLY A 93 1.12 0.13 -21.29
CA GLY A 93 2.52 0.31 -21.64
C GLY A 93 3.38 0.77 -20.46
N VAL A 94 4.68 0.48 -20.55
CA VAL A 94 5.70 0.86 -19.57
C VAL A 94 6.94 1.34 -20.31
N SER A 95 7.45 2.51 -19.98
CA SER A 95 8.69 3.05 -20.53
C SER A 95 9.47 3.81 -19.46
N GLY A 96 10.54 3.20 -18.95
CA GLY A 96 11.33 3.76 -17.86
C GLY A 96 10.50 3.95 -16.58
N LYS A 97 10.14 5.21 -16.29
CA LYS A 97 9.32 5.61 -15.13
C LYS A 97 7.86 5.91 -15.49
N VAL A 98 7.50 5.85 -16.77
CA VAL A 98 6.16 6.20 -17.24
C VAL A 98 5.33 4.93 -17.43
N LEU A 99 4.13 4.93 -16.86
CA LEU A 99 3.11 3.92 -17.05
C LEU A 99 1.92 4.53 -17.81
N TRP A 100 1.31 3.73 -18.67
CA TRP A 100 0.02 4.05 -19.28
C TRP A 100 -0.98 2.96 -18.91
N VAL A 101 -2.19 3.35 -18.52
CA VAL A 101 -3.30 2.42 -18.25
C VAL A 101 -4.22 2.30 -19.46
N GLU A 102 -4.83 1.12 -19.63
CA GLU A 102 -5.74 0.86 -20.76
C GLU A 102 -7.01 1.71 -20.71
N ASN A 103 -7.51 1.99 -19.51
CA ASN A 103 -8.73 2.75 -19.28
C ASN A 103 -8.42 4.04 -18.53
N LYS A 104 -9.17 5.11 -18.81
CA LYS A 104 -9.02 6.39 -18.11
C LYS A 104 -9.31 6.22 -16.62
N LEU A 105 -8.53 6.92 -15.80
CA LEU A 105 -8.74 6.98 -14.36
C LEU A 105 -10.00 7.77 -14.03
N LEU A 106 -10.82 7.23 -13.13
CA LEU A 106 -12.02 7.87 -12.61
C LEU A 106 -11.68 8.94 -11.59
N HIS A 107 -10.64 8.71 -10.79
CA HIS A 107 -10.21 9.64 -9.75
C HIS A 107 -9.09 10.56 -10.24
N ALA A 108 -9.18 11.83 -9.85
CA ALA A 108 -8.11 12.79 -9.98
C ALA A 108 -7.20 12.70 -8.76
N TYR A 109 -6.24 11.77 -8.81
CA TYR A 109 -5.28 11.56 -7.73
C TYR A 109 -4.37 12.78 -7.51
N ASP A 110 -3.97 13.03 -6.26
CA ASP A 110 -2.98 14.04 -5.89
C ASP A 110 -1.67 13.35 -5.46
N PRO A 111 -0.64 13.29 -6.33
CA PRO A 111 0.66 12.71 -6.01
C PRO A 111 1.30 13.26 -4.72
N ALA A 112 1.01 14.50 -4.32
CA ALA A 112 1.52 15.07 -3.07
C ALA A 112 0.91 14.41 -1.81
N GLN A 113 -0.16 13.64 -1.96
CA GLN A 113 -0.89 12.94 -0.90
C GLN A 113 -0.57 11.44 -0.82
N GLY A 114 0.57 11.01 -1.37
CA GLY A 114 1.04 9.63 -1.23
C GLY A 114 0.30 8.66 -2.14
N VAL A 115 0.29 8.96 -3.44
CA VAL A 115 -0.23 8.06 -4.47
C VAL A 115 0.83 7.01 -4.79
N GLN A 116 0.43 5.74 -4.83
CA GLN A 116 1.29 4.63 -5.21
C GLN A 116 0.60 3.69 -6.19
N VAL A 117 1.41 3.08 -7.05
CA VAL A 117 1.03 1.90 -7.84
C VAL A 117 1.53 0.66 -7.11
N VAL A 118 0.64 -0.30 -6.93
CA VAL A 118 0.91 -1.59 -6.29
C VAL A 118 0.60 -2.69 -7.30
N SER A 119 1.49 -3.66 -7.51
CA SER A 119 1.15 -4.80 -8.39
C SER A 119 -0.10 -5.52 -7.86
N PHE A 120 -0.94 -6.03 -8.76
CA PHE A 120 -2.15 -6.78 -8.41
C PHE A 120 -2.12 -8.16 -9.09
N PRO A 121 -1.23 -9.06 -8.63
CA PRO A 121 -1.05 -10.37 -9.25
C PRO A 121 -2.30 -11.23 -9.11
N GLU A 122 -2.48 -12.11 -10.09
CA GLU A 122 -3.59 -13.05 -10.13
C GLU A 122 -3.08 -14.48 -10.22
N PHE A 123 -3.68 -15.35 -9.42
CA PHE A 123 -3.38 -16.77 -9.36
C PHE A 123 -4.64 -17.58 -9.65
N ALA A 124 -4.48 -18.73 -10.32
CA ALA A 124 -5.57 -19.68 -10.46
C ALA A 124 -5.89 -20.33 -9.10
N ASP A 125 -4.89 -20.99 -8.52
CA ASP A 125 -4.93 -21.53 -7.15
C ASP A 125 -3.64 -21.11 -6.43
N ALA A 126 -3.76 -20.78 -5.14
CA ALA A 126 -2.63 -20.31 -4.34
C ALA A 126 -2.66 -20.85 -2.91
N GLU A 127 -1.49 -21.09 -2.34
CA GLU A 127 -1.30 -21.58 -0.98
C GLU A 127 -0.45 -20.58 -0.20
N VAL A 128 -0.90 -20.11 0.97
CA VAL A 128 -0.07 -19.31 1.87
C VAL A 128 0.76 -20.27 2.72
N ALA A 129 2.02 -20.46 2.32
CA ALA A 129 2.95 -21.44 2.88
C ALA A 129 3.66 -20.93 4.15
N ASP A 130 3.89 -19.61 4.20
CA ASP A 130 4.47 -18.89 5.33
C ASP A 130 3.79 -17.50 5.40
N THR A 131 4.05 -16.75 6.47
CA THR A 131 3.38 -15.49 6.79
C THR A 131 3.44 -14.52 5.62
N LEU A 132 2.26 -14.22 5.07
CA LEU A 132 2.07 -13.24 4.00
C LEU A 132 1.77 -11.88 4.62
N ARG A 133 2.44 -10.82 4.12
CA ARG A 133 2.37 -9.48 4.70
C ARG A 133 2.64 -8.39 3.65
N PRO A 134 2.12 -7.16 3.84
CA PRO A 134 2.52 -6.03 3.01
C PRO A 134 3.95 -5.59 3.34
N LYS A 135 4.58 -4.84 2.42
CA LYS A 135 5.73 -3.99 2.77
C LYS A 135 5.21 -2.93 3.74
N ALA A 136 5.88 -2.69 4.86
CA ALA A 136 5.50 -1.61 5.76
C ALA A 136 5.56 -0.24 5.05
N TRP A 137 4.59 0.62 5.32
CA TRP A 137 4.51 1.95 4.73
C TRP A 137 5.70 2.83 5.17
N ASP A 138 6.49 3.27 4.20
CA ASP A 138 7.70 4.07 4.42
C ASP A 138 7.48 5.59 4.30
N GLY A 139 6.25 6.01 4.01
CA GLY A 139 5.88 7.42 3.81
C GLY A 139 5.62 7.77 2.36
N LYS A 140 5.96 6.86 1.45
CA LYS A 140 5.74 6.98 0.00
C LYS A 140 5.11 5.73 -0.60
N THR A 141 5.50 4.54 -0.13
CA THR A 141 5.01 3.24 -0.63
C THR A 141 4.86 2.21 0.49
N GLY A 142 4.02 1.20 0.26
CA GLY A 142 3.76 0.12 1.21
C GLY A 142 2.36 0.18 1.81
N GLY A 143 2.11 -0.64 2.83
CA GLY A 143 0.86 -0.71 3.58
C GLY A 143 -0.30 -1.41 2.90
N ILE A 144 -0.09 -1.95 1.70
CA ILE A 144 -1.14 -2.59 0.91
C ILE A 144 -0.68 -4.00 0.50
N LEU A 145 -1.44 -5.02 0.87
CA LEU A 145 -1.30 -6.37 0.32
C LEU A 145 -2.51 -6.61 -0.59
N ALA A 146 -2.27 -6.87 -1.87
CA ALA A 146 -3.35 -7.00 -2.85
C ALA A 146 -3.04 -8.10 -3.87
N PHE A 147 -3.95 -9.04 -4.05
CA PHE A 147 -3.83 -10.10 -5.06
C PHE A 147 -5.22 -10.70 -5.32
N ARG A 148 -5.34 -11.43 -6.42
CA ARG A 148 -6.56 -12.18 -6.77
C ARG A 148 -6.25 -13.66 -6.86
N VAL A 149 -7.15 -14.49 -6.35
CA VAL A 149 -7.18 -15.93 -6.60
C VAL A 149 -8.54 -16.25 -7.22
N THR A 150 -8.56 -16.88 -8.39
CA THR A 150 -9.82 -17.17 -9.10
C THR A 150 -10.44 -18.52 -8.71
N GLY A 151 -9.60 -19.47 -8.30
CA GLY A 151 -9.96 -20.77 -7.73
C GLY A 151 -9.79 -20.77 -6.21
N GLN A 152 -8.96 -21.68 -5.69
CA GLN A 152 -8.78 -21.91 -4.26
C GLN A 152 -7.57 -21.18 -3.67
N LEU A 153 -7.81 -20.44 -2.59
CA LEU A 153 -6.77 -19.95 -1.67
C LEU A 153 -6.72 -20.84 -0.43
N THR A 154 -5.63 -21.57 -0.23
CA THR A 154 -5.41 -22.40 0.96
C THR A 154 -4.47 -21.67 1.93
N LEU A 155 -4.80 -21.59 3.22
CA LEU A 155 -3.99 -20.90 4.23
C LEU A 155 -3.34 -21.92 5.17
N HIS A 156 -2.05 -22.21 4.97
CA HIS A 156 -1.24 -23.00 5.92
C HIS A 156 -0.50 -22.12 6.93
N ALA A 157 -0.38 -20.83 6.63
CA ALA A 157 0.21 -19.80 7.47
C ALA A 157 -0.67 -18.53 7.48
N PRO A 158 -0.49 -17.63 8.46
CA PRO A 158 -1.33 -16.46 8.60
C PRO A 158 -1.02 -15.38 7.56
N ILE A 159 -2.00 -14.51 7.30
CA ILE A 159 -1.81 -13.23 6.63
C ILE A 159 -1.81 -12.16 7.72
N ILE A 160 -0.69 -11.45 7.91
CA ILE A 160 -0.52 -10.47 9.00
C ILE A 160 -0.20 -9.10 8.40
N GLY A 161 -1.10 -8.13 8.63
CA GLY A 161 -0.94 -6.73 8.23
C GLY A 161 -0.43 -5.80 9.33
N ASP A 162 -0.20 -6.33 10.54
CA ASP A 162 0.17 -5.54 11.71
C ASP A 162 1.45 -4.73 11.47
N GLY A 163 1.42 -3.44 11.81
CA GLY A 163 2.52 -2.51 11.56
C GLY A 163 2.80 -2.22 10.08
N GLY A 164 2.00 -2.75 9.16
CA GLY A 164 2.14 -2.52 7.72
C GLY A 164 1.65 -1.14 7.27
N GLY A 165 0.61 -0.61 7.93
CA GLY A 165 -0.02 0.67 7.61
C GLY A 165 0.78 1.91 8.05
N PHE A 166 0.09 3.03 8.23
CA PHE A 166 0.69 4.31 8.61
C PHE A 166 1.71 4.20 9.76
N ARG A 167 2.81 4.97 9.66
CA ARG A 167 3.86 4.96 10.69
C ARG A 167 3.31 5.56 11.99
N GLY A 168 3.65 4.93 13.11
CA GLY A 168 3.38 5.47 14.44
C GLY A 168 4.16 6.76 14.70
N GLY A 169 3.82 7.43 15.80
CA GLY A 169 4.56 8.62 16.24
C GLY A 169 5.96 8.26 16.71
N ASP A 170 6.93 9.10 16.39
CA ASP A 170 8.31 8.89 16.80
C ASP A 170 8.48 9.16 18.31
N ARG A 171 9.24 8.30 18.98
CA ARG A 171 9.64 8.57 20.37
C ARG A 171 10.54 9.80 20.38
N HIS A 172 10.05 10.88 20.97
CA HIS A 172 10.81 12.10 21.18
C HIS A 172 10.92 12.39 22.67
N VAL A 173 12.13 12.73 23.13
CA VAL A 173 12.40 13.07 24.53
C VAL A 173 12.87 14.49 24.57
N VAL A 174 12.15 15.33 25.30
CA VAL A 174 12.50 16.72 25.49
C VAL A 174 12.49 17.07 26.97
N GLN A 175 13.31 18.05 27.36
CA GLN A 175 13.35 18.49 28.75
C GLN A 175 12.06 19.23 29.10
N SER A 176 11.39 18.74 30.14
CA SER A 176 10.21 19.39 30.68
C SER A 176 10.60 20.54 31.60
N ASN A 177 9.90 21.67 31.46
CA ASN A 177 9.90 22.76 32.45
C ASN A 177 8.61 22.76 33.28
N CYS A 178 7.98 21.59 33.44
CA CYS A 178 6.71 21.44 34.16
C CYS A 178 6.76 22.12 35.52
N SER A 179 5.78 22.98 35.75
CA SER A 179 5.53 23.62 37.04
C SER A 179 4.03 23.82 37.24
N PHE A 180 3.60 24.17 38.45
CA PHE A 180 2.20 24.50 38.71
C PHE A 180 1.68 25.72 37.92
N LEU A 181 2.57 26.50 37.29
CA LEU A 181 2.26 27.66 36.46
C LEU A 181 2.13 27.32 34.97
N THR A 182 2.45 26.09 34.56
CA THR A 182 2.38 25.66 33.16
C THR A 182 1.08 24.91 32.89
N PHE A 183 0.27 25.43 31.97
CA PHE A 183 -0.94 24.77 31.46
C PHE A 183 -0.64 23.99 30.18
N ALA A 184 -1.35 22.88 29.99
CA ALA A 184 -1.31 22.03 28.80
C ALA A 184 -2.74 21.80 28.29
N ASP A 185 -3.32 22.87 27.77
CA ASP A 185 -4.73 22.98 27.34
C ASP A 185 -4.92 22.98 25.81
N ASN A 186 -3.82 22.99 25.04
CA ASN A 186 -3.89 22.86 23.60
C ASN A 186 -4.10 21.40 23.17
N TYR A 187 -4.79 21.22 22.06
CA TYR A 187 -5.04 19.96 21.36
C TYR A 187 -3.91 19.57 20.41
N ALA A 188 -3.00 20.51 20.10
CA ALA A 188 -1.78 20.22 19.36
C ALA A 188 -0.64 21.14 19.78
N TYR A 189 0.57 20.64 19.64
CA TYR A 189 1.80 21.34 19.95
C TYR A 189 2.86 21.11 18.86
N PRO A 190 3.88 21.98 18.79
CA PRO A 190 5.07 21.73 17.98
C PRO A 190 5.80 20.45 18.43
N PHE A 191 6.49 19.79 17.51
CA PHE A 191 7.22 18.53 17.75
C PHE A 191 8.13 18.52 19.00
N ASP A 192 8.87 19.60 19.27
CA ASP A 192 9.80 19.71 20.41
C ASP A 192 9.11 20.19 21.72
N ASN A 193 7.78 20.16 21.80
CA ASN A 193 7.06 20.59 22.99
C ASN A 193 6.88 19.43 23.98
N TRP A 194 7.36 19.60 25.21
CA TRP A 194 7.26 18.57 26.27
C TRP A 194 5.82 18.20 26.63
N ARG A 195 4.83 19.01 26.25
CA ARG A 195 3.41 18.84 26.59
C ARG A 195 2.69 17.84 25.70
N GLY A 196 3.28 17.42 24.59
CA GLY A 196 2.68 16.46 23.68
C GLY A 196 3.65 15.37 23.27
N ALA A 197 3.12 14.24 22.82
CA ALA A 197 3.89 13.21 22.14
C ALA A 197 3.71 13.39 20.62
N PRO A 198 4.75 13.17 19.79
CA PRO A 198 4.58 13.20 18.34
C PRO A 198 3.50 12.23 17.88
N LYS A 199 2.59 12.73 17.04
CA LYS A 199 1.50 11.94 16.46
C LYS A 199 2.05 11.01 15.38
N GLY A 200 1.37 9.88 15.20
CA GLY A 200 1.57 9.03 14.03
C GLY A 200 0.98 9.66 12.77
N GLU A 201 1.33 9.06 11.64
CA GLU A 201 0.68 9.38 10.37
C GLU A 201 -0.78 8.92 10.36
N GLY A 202 -1.58 9.59 9.54
CA GLY A 202 -2.93 9.17 9.21
C GLY A 202 -3.29 9.59 7.79
N VAL A 203 -4.59 9.56 7.50
CA VAL A 203 -5.14 10.02 6.22
C VAL A 203 -4.98 11.52 6.00
N ALA A 204 -4.79 12.30 7.07
CA ALA A 204 -4.42 13.71 7.02
C ALA A 204 -2.91 13.88 7.12
N GLN A 205 -2.37 14.92 6.51
CA GLN A 205 -0.96 15.27 6.67
C GLN A 205 -0.68 15.75 8.09
N ILE A 206 0.53 15.45 8.59
CA ILE A 206 1.03 16.08 9.81
C ILE A 206 1.33 17.54 9.49
N ILE A 207 0.76 18.45 10.28
CA ILE A 207 0.86 19.89 10.06
C ILE A 207 2.04 20.44 10.87
N PRO A 208 2.96 21.20 10.25
CA PRO A 208 4.06 21.85 10.97
C PRO A 208 3.58 22.74 12.11
N GLY A 209 4.20 22.62 13.29
CA GLY A 209 3.81 23.30 14.53
C GLY A 209 2.63 22.65 15.27
N MET A 210 2.06 21.57 14.74
CA MET A 210 0.97 20.79 15.31
C MET A 210 1.26 19.29 15.23
N GLU A 211 2.52 18.90 15.36
CA GLU A 211 2.97 17.53 15.21
C GLU A 211 2.70 16.67 16.45
N ALA A 212 2.63 17.28 17.63
CA ALA A 212 2.43 16.61 18.90
C ALA A 212 1.02 16.84 19.48
N GLY A 213 0.54 15.90 20.31
CA GLY A 213 -0.75 15.96 20.99
C GLY A 213 -0.79 15.08 22.22
#